data_AF-E9S8M9-F1
#
_entry.id   AF-E9S8M9-F1
#
_cell.length_a   1.000
_cell.length_b   1.000
_cell.length_c   1.000
_cell.angle_alpha   90.00
_cell.angle_beta   90.00
_cell.angle_gamma   90.00
#
_symmetry.space_group_name_H-M   'P 1'
#
loop_
_entity.id
_entity.type
_entity.pdbx_description
1 polymer ?
#
loop_
_entity_poly.entity_id
_entity_poly.type
_entity_poly.pdbx_seq_one_letter_code
_entity_poly.pdbx_strand_id
1 'polypeptide(L)'
;MQRFKEFGFAFDNIHEVMECSKALNEVLKKLAELQKRNKALMRKYNGDAKFARVHKRIREENAQRKARGASPIISGYEEEILEALKAIKLDIDQKVFDRNDILKKDAYFEQTVMSQIKQGMDTLGIKGTRDDRVFIQSRISSQYLTQYNATYPGA
;
A
#
# COMPACT_ATOMS: atom_id res chain seq x y z
N MET A 1 5.99 36.12 -16.57
CA MET A 1 4.85 37.02 -16.82
C MET A 1 4.18 36.78 -18.17
N GLN A 2 4.93 36.71 -19.28
CA GLN A 2 4.36 36.54 -20.62
C GLN A 2 3.55 35.23 -20.78
N ARG A 3 4.11 34.09 -20.33
CA ARG A 3 3.43 32.78 -20.33
C ARG A 3 2.16 32.68 -19.47
N PHE A 4 1.98 33.53 -18.45
CA PHE A 4 0.79 33.47 -17.59
C PHE A 4 -0.42 34.20 -18.20
N LYS A 5 -0.16 35.26 -18.98
CA LYS A 5 -1.20 35.99 -19.72
C LYS A 5 -1.77 35.17 -20.89
N GLU A 6 -0.98 34.26 -21.46
CA GLU A 6 -1.39 33.37 -22.55
C GLU A 6 -2.46 32.33 -22.12
N PHE A 7 -2.54 32.00 -20.84
CA PHE A 7 -3.51 31.02 -20.30
C PHE A 7 -4.72 31.68 -19.60
N GLY A 8 -4.95 32.98 -19.79
CA GLY A 8 -6.14 33.67 -19.25
C GLY A 8 -6.10 33.93 -17.73
N PHE A 9 -4.95 33.80 -17.08
CA PHE A 9 -4.80 34.16 -15.67
C PHE A 9 -4.64 35.67 -15.53
N ALA A 10 -5.74 36.36 -15.20
CA ALA A 10 -5.71 37.73 -14.70
C ALA A 10 -5.46 37.69 -13.20
N PHE A 11 -4.25 38.07 -12.78
CA PHE A 11 -3.93 38.26 -11.36
C PHE A 11 -4.03 39.75 -11.04
N ASP A 12 -4.69 40.10 -9.94
CA ASP A 12 -4.95 41.49 -9.57
C ASP A 12 -3.66 42.21 -9.12
N ASN A 13 -2.69 41.47 -8.56
CA ASN A 13 -1.41 42.01 -8.13
C ASN A 13 -0.28 40.94 -8.14
N ILE A 14 0.98 41.42 -8.15
CA ILE A 14 2.18 40.57 -8.13
C ILE A 14 2.27 39.73 -6.84
N HIS A 15 1.70 40.24 -5.74
CA HIS A 15 1.74 39.57 -4.43
C HIS A 15 0.96 38.25 -4.45
N GLU A 16 -0.23 38.20 -5.06
CA GLU A 16 -1.01 36.97 -5.26
C GLU A 16 -0.26 35.94 -6.10
N VAL A 17 0.44 36.38 -7.14
CA VAL A 17 1.27 35.49 -7.97
C VAL A 17 2.41 34.90 -7.14
N MET A 18 3.05 35.70 -6.28
CA MET A 18 4.13 35.25 -5.41
C MET A 18 3.64 34.27 -4.35
N GLU A 19 2.52 34.55 -3.68
CA GLU A 19 1.90 33.65 -2.70
C GLU A 19 1.45 32.33 -3.35
N CYS A 20 0.80 32.38 -4.51
CA CYS A 20 0.45 31.17 -5.26
C CYS A 20 1.68 30.36 -5.66
N SER A 21 2.75 31.03 -6.11
CA SER A 21 4.01 30.38 -6.47
C SER A 21 4.67 29.73 -5.25
N LYS A 22 4.61 30.36 -4.08
CA LYS A 22 5.13 29.82 -2.83
C LYS A 22 4.34 28.59 -2.39
N ALA A 23 3.00 28.65 -2.40
CA ALA A 23 2.15 27.52 -2.08
C ALA A 23 2.39 26.34 -3.03
N LEU A 24 2.52 26.59 -4.34
CA LEU A 24 2.85 25.56 -5.32
C LEU A 24 4.21 24.91 -5.02
N ASN A 25 5.23 25.71 -4.71
CA ASN A 25 6.55 25.21 -4.35
C ASN A 25 6.51 24.31 -3.10
N GLU A 26 5.70 24.65 -2.10
CA GLU A 26 5.51 23.81 -0.92
C GLU A 26 4.83 22.47 -1.26
N VAL A 27 3.81 22.48 -2.12
CA VAL A 27 3.16 21.25 -2.62
C VAL A 27 4.17 20.38 -3.38
N LEU A 28 4.99 20.98 -4.24
CA LEU A 28 6.03 20.25 -5.00
C LEU A 28 7.07 19.62 -4.07
N LYS A 29 7.51 20.33 -3.02
CA LYS A 29 8.43 19.78 -2.01
C LYS A 29 7.81 18.59 -1.28
N LYS A 30 6.56 18.71 -0.82
CA LYS A 30 5.82 17.61 -0.17
C LYS A 30 5.68 16.41 -1.11
N LEU A 31 5.36 16.64 -2.39
CA LEU A 31 5.26 15.59 -3.39
C LEU A 31 6.59 14.87 -3.61
N ALA A 32 7.70 15.61 -3.73
CA ALA A 32 9.03 15.03 -3.90
C ALA A 32 9.45 14.17 -2.70
N GLU A 33 9.17 14.61 -1.48
CA GLU A 33 9.40 13.82 -0.28
C GLU A 33 8.55 12.54 -0.25
N LEU A 34 7.26 12.64 -0.59
CA LEU A 34 6.38 11.48 -0.68
C LEU A 34 6.90 10.48 -1.72
N GLN A 35 7.34 10.95 -2.88
CA GLN A 35 7.95 10.10 -3.91
C GLN A 35 9.23 9.43 -3.41
N LYS A 36 10.10 10.14 -2.69
CA LYS A 36 11.32 9.58 -2.08
C LYS A 36 11.00 8.46 -1.10
N ARG A 37 10.06 8.70 -0.17
CA ARG A 37 9.60 7.69 0.80
C ARG A 37 8.97 6.48 0.11
N ASN A 38 8.16 6.72 -0.92
CA ASN A 38 7.53 5.65 -1.72
C ASN A 38 8.58 4.78 -2.43
N LYS A 39 9.61 5.39 -3.03
CA LYS A 39 10.71 4.65 -3.67
C LYS A 39 11.50 3.82 -2.66
N ALA A 40 11.77 4.37 -1.48
CA ALA A 40 12.45 3.63 -0.41
C ALA A 40 11.65 2.39 0.03
N LEU A 41 10.33 2.54 0.26
CA LEU A 41 9.47 1.41 0.61
C LEU A 41 9.39 0.37 -0.50
N MET A 42 9.31 0.80 -1.76
CA MET A 42 9.29 -0.11 -2.91
C MET A 42 10.56 -0.97 -3.00
N ARG A 43 11.73 -0.36 -2.72
CA ARG A 43 13.02 -1.10 -2.67
C ARG A 43 13.03 -2.15 -1.56
N LYS A 44 12.43 -1.87 -0.39
CA LYS A 44 12.30 -2.86 0.70
C LYS A 44 11.53 -4.12 0.27
N TYR A 45 10.64 -4.00 -0.73
CA TYR A 45 9.86 -5.08 -1.34
C TYR A 45 10.40 -5.55 -2.70
N ASN A 46 11.66 -5.25 -3.04
CA ASN A 46 12.28 -5.66 -4.31
C ASN A 46 11.47 -5.28 -5.56
N GLY A 47 10.78 -4.13 -5.53
CA GLY A 47 9.94 -3.69 -6.64
C GLY A 47 8.49 -4.18 -6.61
N ASP A 48 8.11 -5.02 -5.63
CA ASP A 48 6.73 -5.49 -5.54
C ASP A 48 5.78 -4.40 -5.01
N ALA A 49 5.06 -3.79 -5.95
CA ALA A 49 4.08 -2.77 -5.65
C ALA A 49 2.88 -3.28 -4.84
N LYS A 50 2.53 -4.57 -4.92
CA LYS A 50 1.40 -5.15 -4.19
C LYS A 50 1.63 -5.03 -2.70
N PHE A 51 2.73 -5.58 -2.21
CA PHE A 51 3.04 -5.59 -0.78
C PHE A 51 3.45 -4.21 -0.26
N ALA A 52 4.09 -3.37 -1.08
CA ALA A 52 4.32 -1.97 -0.72
C ALA A 52 3.00 -1.21 -0.48
N ARG A 53 1.95 -1.47 -1.26
CA ARG A 53 0.62 -0.88 -1.05
C ARG A 53 -0.05 -1.42 0.21
N VAL A 54 -0.02 -2.74 0.43
CA VAL A 54 -0.60 -3.37 1.63
C VAL A 54 0.07 -2.82 2.90
N HIS A 55 1.39 -2.70 2.90
CA HIS A 55 2.15 -2.09 4.00
C HIS A 55 1.65 -0.68 4.32
N LYS A 56 1.47 0.18 3.31
CA LYS A 56 0.93 1.53 3.53
C LYS A 56 -0.46 1.52 4.15
N ARG A 57 -1.33 0.61 3.70
CA ARG A 57 -2.69 0.49 4.26
C ARG A 57 -2.68 0.07 5.72
N ILE A 58 -1.79 -0.84 6.11
CA ILE A 58 -1.58 -1.20 7.52
C ILE A 58 -1.10 0.01 8.32
N ARG A 59 -0.16 0.80 7.78
CA ARG A 59 0.32 2.03 8.45
C ARG A 59 -0.79 3.06 8.64
N GLU A 60 -1.60 3.29 7.62
CA GLU A 60 -2.73 4.22 7.67
C GLU A 60 -3.74 3.79 8.73
N GLU A 61 -4.13 2.51 8.75
CA GLU A 61 -5.05 1.97 9.75
C GLU A 61 -4.43 1.99 11.16
N ASN A 62 -3.14 1.69 11.31
CA ASN A 62 -2.45 1.81 12.59
C ASN A 62 -2.41 3.26 13.10
N ALA A 63 -2.25 4.25 12.21
CA ALA A 63 -2.32 5.66 12.59
C ALA A 63 -3.72 6.05 13.09
N GLN A 64 -4.78 5.57 12.41
CA GLN A 64 -6.16 5.78 12.85
C GLN A 64 -6.46 5.06 14.18
N ARG A 65 -5.96 3.84 14.35
CA ARG A 65 -6.06 3.05 15.59
C ARG A 65 -5.39 3.72 16.76
N LYS A 66 -4.18 4.24 16.55
CA LYS A 66 -3.45 5.01 17.56
C LYS A 66 -4.25 6.23 18.04
N ALA A 67 -4.93 6.93 17.13
CA ALA A 67 -5.78 8.07 17.48
C ALA A 67 -7.00 7.69 18.35
N ARG A 68 -7.49 6.45 18.25
CA ARG A 68 -8.60 5.90 19.06
C ARG A 68 -8.15 4.98 20.20
N GLY A 69 -6.85 4.93 20.51
CA GLY A 69 -6.31 4.08 21.58
C GLY A 69 -6.37 2.56 21.32
N ALA A 70 -6.52 2.14 20.07
CA ALA A 70 -6.60 0.72 19.69
C ALA A 70 -5.24 0.13 19.33
N SER A 71 -5.08 -1.18 19.53
CA SER A 71 -3.87 -1.93 19.17
C SER A 71 -3.63 -1.98 17.66
N PRO A 72 -2.36 -1.94 17.21
CA PRO A 72 -2.03 -2.04 15.78
C PRO A 72 -2.43 -3.41 15.19
N ILE A 73 -2.62 -3.48 13.87
CA ILE A 73 -2.97 -4.73 13.15
C ILE A 73 -1.86 -5.79 13.28
N ILE A 74 -0.61 -5.36 13.13
CA ILE A 74 0.60 -6.22 13.21
C ILE A 74 1.51 -5.66 14.30
N SER A 75 2.00 -4.44 14.07
CA SER A 75 2.94 -3.77 14.95
C SER A 75 2.90 -2.27 14.76
N GLY A 76 3.38 -1.53 15.77
CA GLY A 76 3.71 -0.11 15.64
C GLY A 76 5.02 0.17 14.91
N TYR A 77 5.87 -0.85 14.73
CA TYR A 77 7.20 -0.74 14.11
C TYR A 77 7.16 -1.12 12.63
N GLU A 78 7.82 -0.33 11.77
CA GLU A 78 7.82 -0.56 10.31
C GLU A 78 8.56 -1.83 9.93
N GLU A 79 9.60 -2.18 10.67
CA GLU A 79 10.45 -3.35 10.47
C GLU A 79 9.65 -4.64 10.70
N GLU A 80 8.87 -4.71 11.77
CA GLU A 80 8.02 -5.87 12.07
C GLU A 80 6.89 -6.05 11.04
N ILE A 81 6.28 -4.96 10.58
CA ILE A 81 5.30 -5.01 9.48
C ILE A 81 5.98 -5.53 8.19
N LEU A 82 7.21 -5.09 7.91
CA LEU A 82 7.96 -5.50 6.74
C LEU A 82 8.27 -7.00 6.79
N GLU A 83 8.79 -7.50 7.91
CA GLU A 83 9.14 -8.90 8.11
C GLU A 83 7.90 -9.80 7.98
N ALA A 84 6.81 -9.44 8.66
CA ALA A 84 5.55 -10.17 8.59
C ALA A 84 5.02 -10.26 7.15
N LEU A 85 4.99 -9.14 6.45
CA LEU A 85 4.52 -9.11 5.07
C LEU A 85 5.46 -9.83 4.10
N LYS A 86 6.77 -9.87 4.35
CA LYS A 86 7.72 -10.63 3.54
C LYS A 86 7.54 -12.13 3.71
N ALA A 87 7.34 -12.60 4.95
CA ALA A 87 7.08 -14.01 5.22
C ALA A 87 5.78 -14.46 4.54
N ILE A 88 4.68 -13.73 4.79
CA ILE A 88 3.37 -14.01 4.16
C ILE A 88 3.46 -13.95 2.63
N LYS A 89 4.22 -13.00 2.08
CA LYS A 89 4.46 -12.90 0.62
C LYS A 89 5.09 -14.17 0.08
N LEU A 90 6.17 -14.63 0.70
CA LEU A 90 6.92 -15.80 0.25
C LEU A 90 5.99 -17.01 0.13
N ASP A 91 5.16 -17.24 1.15
CA ASP A 91 4.24 -18.37 1.18
C ASP A 91 3.13 -18.25 0.11
N ILE A 92 2.55 -17.05 -0.06
CA ILE A 92 1.49 -16.84 -1.07
C ILE A 92 2.05 -16.95 -2.49
N ASP A 93 3.22 -16.34 -2.76
CA ASP A 93 3.87 -16.45 -4.07
C ASP A 93 4.15 -17.92 -4.42
N GLN A 94 4.60 -18.71 -3.43
CA GLN A 94 4.79 -20.14 -3.63
C GLN A 94 3.48 -20.85 -3.99
N LYS A 95 2.35 -20.54 -3.33
CA LYS A 95 1.04 -21.12 -3.68
C LYS A 95 0.57 -20.74 -5.08
N VAL A 96 0.83 -19.50 -5.50
CA VAL A 96 0.51 -19.04 -6.86
C VAL A 96 1.38 -19.74 -7.89
N PHE A 97 2.67 -19.93 -7.59
CA PHE A 97 3.61 -20.65 -8.45
C PHE A 97 3.24 -22.13 -8.59
N ASP A 98 2.94 -22.80 -7.49
CA ASP A 98 2.57 -24.23 -7.46
C ASP A 98 1.25 -24.48 -8.22
N ARG A 99 0.33 -23.50 -8.19
CA ARG A 99 -1.01 -23.64 -8.75
C ARG A 99 -1.42 -22.42 -9.57
N ASN A 100 -1.07 -22.43 -10.85
CA ASN A 100 -1.35 -21.32 -11.78
C ASN A 100 -2.85 -21.00 -11.98
N ASP A 101 -3.78 -21.96 -11.79
CA ASP A 101 -5.23 -21.71 -11.89
C ASP A 101 -5.84 -21.10 -10.61
N ILE A 102 -5.06 -20.93 -9.55
CA ILE A 102 -5.59 -20.46 -8.25
C ILE A 102 -6.21 -19.07 -8.36
N LEU A 103 -5.63 -18.20 -9.19
CA LEU A 103 -6.07 -16.82 -9.39
C LEU A 103 -7.33 -16.70 -10.25
N LYS A 104 -7.81 -17.80 -10.86
CA LYS A 104 -9.10 -17.85 -11.58
C LYS A 104 -10.29 -18.09 -10.65
N LYS A 105 -10.02 -18.46 -9.40
CA LYS A 105 -11.04 -18.85 -8.41
C LYS A 105 -10.92 -17.95 -7.19
N ASP A 106 -11.46 -16.74 -7.31
CA ASP A 106 -11.36 -15.66 -6.30
C ASP A 106 -11.60 -16.18 -4.88
N ALA A 107 -12.73 -16.83 -4.62
CA ALA A 107 -13.08 -17.34 -3.29
C ALA A 107 -12.06 -18.36 -2.73
N TYR A 108 -11.52 -19.23 -3.59
CA TYR A 108 -10.53 -20.23 -3.18
C TYR A 108 -9.16 -19.58 -2.91
N PHE A 109 -8.79 -18.61 -3.74
CA PHE A 109 -7.57 -17.84 -3.53
C PHE A 109 -7.65 -17.02 -2.24
N GLU A 110 -8.77 -16.35 -1.98
CA GLU A 110 -9.02 -15.60 -0.75
C GLU A 110 -8.88 -16.48 0.52
N GLN A 111 -9.44 -17.70 0.49
CA GLN A 111 -9.28 -18.67 1.57
C GLN A 111 -7.82 -19.10 1.74
N THR A 112 -7.10 -19.29 0.63
CA THR A 112 -5.67 -19.63 0.65
C THR A 112 -4.85 -18.52 1.30
N VAL A 113 -5.08 -17.26 0.90
CA VAL A 113 -4.44 -16.08 1.48
C VAL A 113 -4.75 -15.97 2.97
N MET A 114 -6.00 -16.19 3.40
CA MET A 114 -6.37 -16.21 4.83
C MET A 114 -5.56 -17.26 5.60
N SER A 115 -5.43 -18.47 5.05
CA SER A 115 -4.65 -19.54 5.69
C SER A 115 -3.17 -19.17 5.82
N GLN A 116 -2.57 -18.58 4.78
CA GLN A 116 -1.15 -18.16 4.82
C GLN A 116 -0.94 -17.00 5.80
N ILE A 117 -1.86 -16.04 5.88
CA ILE A 117 -1.79 -14.96 6.88
C ILE A 117 -1.86 -15.52 8.30
N LYS A 118 -2.81 -16.42 8.55
CA LYS A 118 -2.92 -17.07 9.86
C LYS A 118 -1.62 -17.77 10.23
N GLN A 119 -1.11 -18.63 9.34
CA GLN A 119 0.12 -19.37 9.58
C GLN A 119 1.32 -18.43 9.81
N GLY A 120 1.52 -17.44 8.94
CA GLY A 120 2.62 -16.49 9.07
C GLY A 120 2.56 -15.67 10.36
N MET A 121 1.36 -15.22 10.77
CA MET A 121 1.19 -14.52 12.05
C MET A 121 1.46 -15.44 13.25
N ASP A 122 0.96 -16.67 13.22
CA ASP A 122 1.16 -17.64 14.31
C ASP A 122 2.65 -18.01 14.44
N THR A 123 3.38 -18.20 13.33
CA THR A 123 4.83 -18.47 13.32
C THR A 123 5.66 -17.30 13.84
N LEU A 124 5.26 -16.06 13.55
CA LEU A 124 5.96 -14.86 14.02
C LEU A 124 5.52 -14.41 15.42
N GLY A 125 4.61 -15.14 16.08
CA GLY A 125 4.09 -14.77 17.40
C GLY A 125 3.25 -13.49 17.41
N ILE A 126 2.74 -13.07 16.25
CA ILE A 126 1.96 -11.83 16.11
C ILE A 126 0.54 -12.08 16.61
N LYS A 127 0.22 -11.47 17.75
CA LYS A 127 -1.13 -11.49 18.31
C LYS A 127 -2.02 -10.51 17.54
N GLY A 128 -2.95 -11.03 16.75
CA GLY A 128 -3.93 -10.24 16.01
C GLY A 128 -5.33 -10.83 16.10
N THR A 129 -6.34 -9.97 15.95
CA THR A 129 -7.75 -10.37 15.91
C THR A 129 -8.11 -11.01 14.58
N ARG A 130 -9.30 -11.63 14.50
CA ARG A 130 -9.85 -12.10 13.23
C ARG A 130 -10.00 -10.94 12.23
N ASP A 131 -10.42 -9.77 12.69
CA ASP A 131 -10.63 -8.60 11.84
C ASP A 131 -9.31 -8.08 11.26
N ASP A 132 -8.21 -8.19 12.01
CA ASP A 132 -6.86 -7.85 11.51
C ASP A 132 -6.46 -8.76 10.35
N ARG A 133 -6.73 -10.06 10.47
CA ARG A 133 -6.44 -11.04 9.41
C ARG A 133 -7.30 -10.79 8.17
N VAL A 134 -8.59 -10.49 8.35
CA VAL A 134 -9.51 -10.13 7.25
C VAL A 134 -9.07 -8.83 6.56
N PHE A 135 -8.64 -7.84 7.33
CA PHE A 135 -8.11 -6.60 6.80
C PHE A 135 -6.92 -6.85 5.87
N ILE A 136 -5.94 -7.64 6.31
CA ILE A 136 -4.76 -7.98 5.51
C ILE A 136 -5.17 -8.82 4.29
N GLN A 137 -6.01 -9.84 4.49
CA GLN A 137 -6.42 -10.79 3.45
C GLN A 137 -7.12 -10.10 2.30
N SER A 138 -8.10 -9.26 2.56
CA SER A 138 -8.86 -8.56 1.51
C SER A 138 -7.94 -7.70 0.64
N ARG A 139 -6.94 -7.04 1.25
CA ARG A 139 -5.98 -6.17 0.56
C ARG A 139 -4.98 -6.97 -0.25
N ILE A 140 -4.42 -8.04 0.30
CA ILE A 140 -3.51 -8.92 -0.45
C ILE A 140 -4.24 -9.53 -1.64
N SER A 141 -5.40 -10.15 -1.40
CA SER A 141 -6.16 -10.86 -2.43
C SER A 141 -6.52 -9.91 -3.59
N SER A 142 -7.04 -8.72 -3.26
CA SER A 142 -7.34 -7.69 -4.25
C SER A 142 -6.13 -7.30 -5.10
N GLN A 143 -4.93 -7.19 -4.52
CA GLN A 143 -3.72 -6.85 -5.28
C GLN A 143 -3.32 -7.93 -6.28
N TYR A 144 -3.40 -9.20 -5.90
CA TYR A 144 -3.09 -10.32 -6.80
C TYR A 144 -4.13 -10.46 -7.91
N LEU A 145 -5.42 -10.42 -7.58
CA LEU A 145 -6.50 -10.52 -8.57
C LEU A 145 -6.48 -9.33 -9.54
N THR A 146 -6.25 -8.11 -9.04
CA THR A 146 -6.11 -6.93 -9.91
C THR A 146 -4.92 -7.06 -10.86
N GLN A 147 -3.78 -7.55 -10.38
CA GLN A 147 -2.60 -7.78 -11.23
C GLN A 147 -2.87 -8.87 -12.28
N TYR A 148 -3.53 -9.96 -11.88
CA TYR A 148 -3.91 -11.04 -12.78
C TYR A 148 -4.83 -10.55 -13.88
N ASN A 149 -5.93 -9.86 -13.52
CA ASN A 149 -6.92 -9.34 -14.47
C ASN A 149 -6.33 -8.28 -15.41
N ALA A 150 -5.37 -7.48 -14.95
CA ALA A 150 -4.66 -6.53 -15.80
C ALA A 150 -3.71 -7.20 -16.80
N THR A 151 -3.18 -8.38 -16.46
CA THR A 151 -2.26 -9.15 -17.32
C THR A 151 -3.03 -10.04 -18.30
N TYR A 152 -4.19 -10.55 -17.89
CA TYR A 152 -5.05 -11.45 -18.65
C TYR A 152 -6.48 -10.89 -18.77
N PRO A 153 -6.68 -9.79 -19.53
CA PRO A 153 -8.02 -9.26 -19.77
C PRO A 153 -8.84 -10.28 -20.60
N GLY A 154 -9.80 -10.95 -19.95
CA GLY A 154 -10.72 -11.91 -20.60
C GLY A 154 -10.52 -13.39 -20.25
N ALA A 155 -9.73 -13.71 -19.22
CA ALA A 155 -9.62 -15.06 -18.66
C ALA A 155 -10.78 -15.43 -17.72
#